data_AF-A0A3N5NAU1-F1
#
_entry.id   AF-A0A3N5NAU1-F1
#
_cell.length_a   1.000
_cell.length_b   1.000
_cell.length_c   1.000
_cell.angle_alpha   90.00
_cell.angle_beta   90.00
_cell.angle_gamma   90.00
#
_symmetry.space_group_name_H-M   'P 1'
#
loop_
_entity.id
_entity.type
_entity.pdbx_description
1 polymer ?
#
loop_
_entity_poly.entity_id
_entity_poly.type
_entity_poly.pdbx_seq_one_letter_code
_entity_poly.pdbx_strand_id
1 'polypeptide(L)' 'MDQYPTIKLIVERGDLLAAIVGILPFLGALALFAFGVHWLVIVAGVVAAAVVYLLMRSYVELVRVMADMLIPK' A
#
# COMPACT_ATOMS: atom_id res chain seq x y z
N MET A 1 -14.77 -3.00 18.87
CA MET A 1 -13.74 -3.32 17.85
C MET A 1 -12.55 -4.11 18.42
N ASP A 2 -12.54 -4.45 19.72
CA ASP A 2 -11.40 -5.10 20.38
C ASP A 2 -11.15 -6.55 19.91
N GLN A 3 -12.14 -7.17 19.27
CA GLN A 3 -12.01 -8.51 18.68
C GLN A 3 -11.28 -8.52 17.32
N TYR A 4 -11.16 -7.36 16.64
CA TYR A 4 -10.52 -7.24 15.32
C TYR A 4 -9.56 -6.04 15.23
N PRO A 5 -8.44 -6.06 15.99
CA PRO A 5 -7.52 -4.93 16.07
C PRO A 5 -6.87 -4.57 14.73
N THR A 6 -6.59 -5.56 13.88
CA THR A 6 -6.01 -5.34 12.55
C THR A 6 -6.98 -4.60 11.62
N ILE A 7 -8.26 -4.98 11.64
CA ILE A 7 -9.30 -4.32 10.82
C ILE A 7 -9.48 -2.89 11.30
N LYS A 8 -9.54 -2.65 12.62
CA LYS A 8 -9.61 -1.31 13.19
C LYS A 8 -8.46 -0.42 12.69
N LEU A 9 -7.24 -0.95 12.70
CA LEU A 9 -6.05 -0.24 12.22
C LEU A 9 -6.11 0.07 10.72
N ILE A 10 -6.62 -0.86 9.89
CA ILE A 10 -6.81 -0.64 8.45
C ILE A 10 -7.90 0.40 8.19
N VAL A 11 -9.01 0.38 8.93
CA VAL A 11 -10.07 1.37 8.78
C VAL A 11 -9.57 2.76 9.14
N GLU A 12 -8.87 2.90 10.28
CA GLU A 12 -8.38 4.18 10.80
C GLU A 12 -7.17 4.74 10.02
N ARG A 13 -6.24 3.89 9.56
CA ARG A 13 -4.94 4.31 8.98
C ARG A 13 -4.61 3.67 7.63
N GLY A 14 -5.55 3.00 6.99
CA GLY A 14 -5.32 2.26 5.75
C GLY A 14 -4.74 3.10 4.61
N ASP A 15 -5.14 4.37 4.48
CA ASP A 15 -4.61 5.25 3.43
C ASP A 15 -3.11 5.55 3.62
N LEU A 16 -2.69 5.75 4.88
CA LEU A 16 -1.29 5.95 5.24
C LEU A 16 -0.48 4.66 5.04
N LEU A 17 -1.04 3.50 5.40
CA LEU A 17 -0.42 2.21 5.12
C LEU A 17 -0.25 1.97 3.62
N ALA A 18 -1.28 2.28 2.81
CA ALA A 18 -1.22 2.16 1.37
C ALA A 18 -0.14 3.04 0.76
N ALA A 19 0.03 4.27 1.26
CA ALA A 19 1.10 5.16 0.82
C ALA A 19 2.51 4.62 1.17
N ILE A 20 2.70 4.15 2.42
CA ILE A 20 3.99 3.60 2.87
C ILE A 20 4.33 2.33 2.08
N VAL A 21 3.37 1.43 1.89
CA VAL A 21 3.61 0.19 1.13
C VAL A 21 3.81 0.50 -0.35
N GLY A 22 3.05 1.45 -0.89
CA GLY A 22 3.15 1.91 -2.26
C GLY A 22 4.51 2.51 -2.63
N ILE A 23 5.22 3.16 -1.68
CA ILE A 23 6.52 3.78 -1.99
C ILE A 23 7.70 2.79 -1.92
N LEU A 24 7.54 1.62 -1.28
CA LEU A 24 8.60 0.62 -1.12
C LEU A 24 9.24 0.17 -2.45
N PRO A 25 8.48 -0.13 -3.53
CA PRO A 25 9.07 -0.53 -4.81
C PRO A 25 9.96 0.57 -5.40
N PHE A 26 9.59 1.85 -5.23
CA PHE A 26 10.39 2.97 -5.70
C PHE A 26 11.69 3.12 -4.89
N LEU A 27 11.63 2.99 -3.56
CA LEU A 27 12.83 2.98 -2.71
C LEU A 27 13.76 1.80 -3.05
N GLY A 28 13.20 0.63 -3.30
CA GLY A 28 13.96 -0.54 -3.76
C GLY A 28 14.64 -0.30 -5.11
N ALA A 29 13.94 0.34 -6.05
CA ALA A 29 14.52 0.71 -7.34
C ALA A 29 15.64 1.76 -7.22
N LEU A 30 15.51 2.75 -6.32
CA LEU A 30 16.58 3.70 -6.03
C LEU A 30 17.82 3.00 -5.45
N ALA A 31 17.64 2.04 -4.54
CA ALA A 31 18.74 1.25 -4.01
C ALA A 31 19.45 0.45 -5.12
N LEU A 32 18.70 -0.23 -6.00
CA LEU A 32 19.26 -0.97 -7.13
C LEU A 32 20.03 -0.05 -8.09
N PHE A 33 19.49 1.14 -8.39
CA PHE A 33 20.18 2.12 -9.20
C PHE A 33 21.50 2.57 -8.56
N ALA A 34 21.54 2.75 -7.24
CA ALA A 34 22.78 3.08 -6.51
C ALA A 34 23.85 1.97 -6.58
N PHE A 35 23.46 0.71 -6.79
CA PHE A 35 24.37 -0.40 -7.07
C PHE A 35 24.82 -0.49 -8.54
N GLY A 36 24.49 0.50 -9.37
CA GLY A 36 24.90 0.57 -10.77
C GLY A 36 23.98 -0.20 -11.73
N VAL A 37 22.78 -0.60 -11.29
CA VAL A 37 21.78 -1.20 -12.17
C VAL A 37 21.27 -0.16 -13.18
N HIS A 38 20.95 -0.62 -14.38
CA HIS A 38 20.48 0.22 -15.50
C HIS A 38 19.31 1.14 -15.10
N TRP A 39 19.29 2.37 -15.61
CA TRP A 39 18.30 3.42 -15.26
C TRP A 39 16.84 3.01 -15.45
N LEU A 40 16.57 2.03 -16.32
CA LEU A 40 15.24 1.42 -16.50
C LEU A 40 14.66 0.86 -15.19
N VAL A 41 15.49 0.50 -14.21
CA VAL A 41 15.03 0.06 -12.88
C VAL A 41 14.23 1.15 -12.17
N ILE A 42 14.57 2.43 -12.36
CA ILE A 42 13.83 3.56 -11.77
C ILE A 42 12.43 3.62 -12.40
N VAL A 43 12.33 3.52 -13.72
CA VAL A 43 11.04 3.52 -14.43
C VAL A 43 10.18 2.35 -13.96
N ALA A 44 10.76 1.15 -13.90
CA ALA A 44 10.07 -0.03 -13.37
C ALA A 44 9.63 0.17 -11.92
N GLY A 45 10.47 0.80 -11.09
CA GLY A 45 10.17 1.13 -9.70
C GLY A 45 9.01 2.11 -9.53
N VAL A 46 8.95 3.16 -10.35
CA VAL A 46 7.83 4.12 -10.35
C VAL A 46 6.53 3.43 -10.75
N VAL A 47 6.55 2.62 -11.82
CA VAL A 47 5.37 1.87 -12.27
C VAL A 47 4.93 0.88 -11.21
N ALA A 48 5.87 0.12 -10.64
CA ALA A 48 5.59 -0.84 -9.57
C ALA A 48 5.02 -0.15 -8.33
N ALA A 49 5.57 1.01 -7.93
CA ALA A 49 5.08 1.79 -6.80
C ALA A 49 3.63 2.26 -7.02
N ALA A 50 3.31 2.77 -8.20
CA ALA A 50 1.95 3.18 -8.56
C ALA A 50 0.97 2.00 -8.52
N VAL A 51 1.36 0.86 -9.09
CA VAL A 51 0.53 -0.37 -9.09
C VAL A 51 0.30 -0.88 -7.67
N VAL A 52 1.36 -1.00 -6.86
CA VAL A 52 1.26 -1.47 -5.47
C VAL A 52 0.41 -0.52 -4.63
N TYR A 53 0.57 0.79 -4.80
CA TYR A 53 -0.28 1.79 -4.14
C TYR A 53 -1.76 1.59 -4.49
N LEU A 54 -2.09 1.43 -5.78
CA LEU A 54 -3.47 1.23 -6.22
C LEU A 54 -4.08 -0.06 -5.67
N LEU A 55 -3.32 -1.17 -5.71
CA LEU A 55 -3.76 -2.45 -5.15
C LEU A 55 -4.01 -2.35 -3.65
N MET A 56 -3.08 -1.74 -2.91
CA MET A 56 -3.19 -1.60 -1.46
C MET A 56 -4.34 -0.66 -1.07
N ARG A 57 -4.53 0.43 -1.80
CA ARG A 57 -5.67 1.33 -1.62
C ARG A 57 -7.00 0.63 -1.89
N SER A 58 -7.10 -0.14 -2.96
CA SER A 58 -8.30 -0.93 -3.28
C SER A 58 -8.60 -1.95 -2.18
N TYR A 59 -7.58 -2.61 -1.62
CA TYR A 59 -7.75 -3.51 -0.49
C TYR A 59 -8.28 -2.79 0.76
N VAL A 60 -7.72 -1.62 1.11
CA VAL A 60 -8.20 -0.81 2.24
C VAL A 60 -9.66 -0.40 2.06
N GLU A 61 -10.03 0.04 0.87
CA GLU A 61 -11.41 0.39 0.52
C GLU A 61 -12.35 -0.81 0.69
N LEU A 62 -11.94 -1.98 0.19
CA LEU A 62 -12.71 -3.22 0.34
C LEU A 62 -12.89 -3.63 1.81
N VAL A 63 -11.84 -3.53 2.63
CA VAL A 63 -11.91 -3.82 4.07
C VAL A 63 -12.85 -2.83 4.78
N ARG A 64 -12.83 -1.55 4.41
CA ARG A 64 -13.76 -0.54 4.96
C ARG A 64 -15.20 -0.87 4.59
N VAL A 65 -15.47 -1.21 3.33
CA VAL A 65 -16.80 -1.62 2.87
C VAL A 65 -17.29 -2.85 3.64
N MET A 66 -16.44 -3.87 3.81
CA MET A 66 -16.79 -5.06 4.59
C MET A 66 -17.04 -4.73 6.07
N ALA A 67 -16.22 -3.85 6.66
CA ALA A 67 -16.40 -3.41 8.04
C ALA A 67 -17.73 -2.68 8.22
N ASP A 68 -18.10 -1.81 7.28
CA ASP A 68 -19.37 -1.09 7.28
C ASP A 68 -20.58 -2.04 7.10
N MET A 69 -20.44 -3.11 6.30
CA MET A 69 -21.48 -4.13 6.12
C MET A 69 -21.65 -5.06 7.33
N LEU A 70 -20.56 -5.44 7.99
CA LEU A 70 -20.58 -6.42 9.10
C LEU A 70 -20.80 -5.78 10.47
N ILE A 71 -20.39 -4.53 10.65
CA ILE A 71 -20.50 -3.79 11.91
C ILE A 71 -21.29 -2.50 11.59
N PRO A 72 -22.62 -2.61 11.44
CA PRO A 72 -23.44 -1.42 11.26
C PRO A 72 -23.29 -0.54 12.50
N LYS A 73 -23.07 0.77 12.28
CA LYS A 73 -23.10 1.76 13.35
C LYS A 73 -24.48 1.87 13.97
#